data_AF-A0A4P2Q0C1-F1
#
_entry.id   AF-A0A4P2Q0C1-F1
#
_cell.length_a   1.000
_cell.length_b   1.000
_cell.length_c   1.000
_cell.angle_alpha   90.00
_cell.angle_beta   90.00
_cell.angle_gamma   90.00
#
_symmetry.space_group_name_H-M   'P 1'
#
loop_
_entity.id
_entity.type
_entity.pdbx_description
1 polymer ?
#
loop_
_entity_poly.entity_id
_entity_poly.type
_entity_poly.pdbx_seq_one_letter_code
_entity_poly.pdbx_strand_id
1 'polypeptide(L)'
;MKRRFNTTGPCRPDLHYMIPAESRLPEAPGLVEQMGYFVVHAPRQTGKTTALRAVAERLTASGRHAAVLFSCEEGGAAGGDYGSAQRRALELKVWRKGQKDPLREGLAQLDDYLARLRLRRGTLVIFDARGQLARTPPRFDEATTPRGRRATVLRL
;
A
#
# COMPACT_ATOMS: atom_id res chain seq x y z
N MET A 1 25.89 7.15 -12.81
CA MET A 1 25.75 5.75 -13.28
C MET A 1 25.02 5.76 -14.63
N LYS A 2 25.41 4.91 -15.59
CA LYS A 2 24.70 4.80 -16.89
C LYS A 2 23.43 3.96 -16.71
N ARG A 3 22.31 4.36 -17.33
CA ARG A 3 21.06 3.58 -17.32
C ARG A 3 21.25 2.22 -17.99
N ARG A 4 20.46 1.21 -17.59
CA ARG A 4 20.49 -0.16 -18.15
C ARG A 4 19.09 -0.74 -18.37
N PHE A 5 18.99 -1.79 -19.18
CA PHE A 5 17.75 -2.57 -19.25
C PHE A 5 17.61 -3.47 -18.01
N ASN A 6 16.39 -3.71 -17.56
CA ASN A 6 16.10 -4.55 -16.41
C ASN A 6 14.85 -5.40 -16.66
N THR A 7 14.94 -6.69 -16.34
CA THR A 7 13.86 -7.67 -16.51
C THR A 7 13.44 -8.31 -15.19
N THR A 8 14.11 -7.99 -14.07
CA THR A 8 13.84 -8.61 -12.76
C THR A 8 13.52 -7.54 -11.72
N GLY A 9 12.46 -7.75 -10.95
CA GLY A 9 12.00 -6.77 -9.96
C GLY A 9 11.42 -5.49 -10.58
N PRO A 10 11.16 -4.45 -9.77
CA PRO A 10 10.61 -3.19 -10.25
C PRO A 10 11.63 -2.39 -11.06
N CYS A 11 11.18 -1.77 -12.16
CA CYS A 11 12.00 -0.82 -12.90
C CYS A 11 11.98 0.57 -12.25
N ARG A 12 13.16 1.20 -12.21
CA ARG A 12 13.41 2.47 -11.53
C ARG A 12 13.88 3.53 -12.54
N PRO A 13 13.20 4.69 -12.69
CA PRO A 13 13.54 5.70 -13.72
C PRO A 13 14.95 6.30 -13.61
N ASP A 14 15.51 6.31 -12.40
CA ASP A 14 16.87 6.75 -12.11
C ASP A 14 17.93 5.73 -12.58
N LEU A 15 17.57 4.45 -12.68
CA LEU A 15 18.50 3.36 -12.97
C LEU A 15 18.28 2.70 -14.34
N HIS A 16 17.05 2.71 -14.87
CA HIS A 16 16.65 1.86 -15.99
C HIS A 16 16.11 2.65 -17.19
N TYR A 17 16.33 2.10 -18.39
CA TYR A 17 15.60 2.54 -19.59
C TYR A 17 14.13 2.13 -19.46
N MET A 18 13.22 3.07 -19.64
CA MET A 18 11.79 2.87 -19.41
C MET A 18 10.96 3.55 -20.49
N ILE A 19 9.93 2.86 -20.94
CA ILE A 19 8.74 3.49 -21.52
C ILE A 19 7.76 3.81 -20.36
N PRO A 20 6.82 4.77 -20.51
CA PRO A 20 5.80 5.03 -19.50
C PRO A 20 5.18 3.72 -19.01
N ALA A 21 5.19 3.49 -17.71
CA ALA A 21 4.82 2.20 -17.14
C ALA A 21 3.28 2.03 -17.12
N GLU A 22 2.60 3.14 -16.86
CA GLU A 22 1.15 3.30 -16.80
C GLU A 22 0.45 3.06 -18.14
N SER A 23 1.14 3.20 -19.28
CA SER A 23 0.55 2.92 -20.60
C SER A 23 0.17 1.45 -20.79
N ARG A 24 0.69 0.56 -19.93
CA ARG A 24 0.31 -0.87 -19.90
C ARG A 24 -1.04 -1.13 -19.23
N LEU A 25 -1.57 -0.17 -18.48
CA LEU A 25 -2.83 -0.28 -17.75
C LEU A 25 -3.73 0.94 -18.03
N PRO A 26 -4.12 1.19 -19.31
CA PRO A 26 -4.85 2.40 -19.69
C PRO A 26 -6.23 2.51 -19.04
N GLU A 27 -6.85 1.39 -18.69
CA GLU A 27 -8.20 1.32 -18.09
C GLU A 27 -8.19 1.50 -16.57
N ALA A 28 -7.04 1.28 -15.91
CA ALA A 28 -6.93 1.28 -14.45
C ALA A 28 -7.42 2.59 -13.80
N PRO A 29 -7.13 3.80 -14.33
CA PRO A 29 -7.68 5.04 -13.77
C PRO A 29 -9.20 5.07 -13.76
N GLY A 30 -9.86 4.63 -14.84
CA GLY A 30 -11.33 4.62 -14.93
C GLY A 30 -11.96 3.66 -13.92
N LEU A 31 -11.36 2.47 -13.73
CA LEU A 31 -11.81 1.50 -12.75
C LEU A 31 -11.67 2.00 -11.31
N VAL A 32 -10.60 2.75 -11.02
CA VAL A 32 -10.41 3.38 -9.71
C VAL A 32 -11.47 4.43 -9.42
N GLU A 33 -11.84 5.28 -10.39
CA GLU A 33 -12.93 6.25 -10.22
C GLU A 33 -14.29 5.58 -9.95
N GLN A 34 -14.51 4.39 -10.52
CA GLN A 34 -15.72 3.60 -10.32
C GLN A 34 -15.69 2.79 -9.01
N MET A 35 -14.65 2.93 -8.18
CA MET A 35 -14.43 2.09 -6.99
C MET A 35 -14.41 0.59 -7.31
N GLY A 36 -13.99 0.23 -8.53
CA GLY A 36 -13.92 -1.13 -9.03
C GLY A 36 -12.64 -1.84 -8.64
N TYR A 37 -12.68 -3.18 -8.71
CA TYR A 37 -11.51 -4.04 -8.57
C TYR A 37 -11.08 -4.55 -9.94
N PHE A 38 -9.76 -4.72 -10.14
CA PHE A 38 -9.23 -5.30 -11.36
C PHE A 38 -8.06 -6.24 -11.08
N VAL A 39 -7.87 -7.20 -11.97
CA VAL A 39 -6.80 -8.19 -11.91
C VAL A 39 -5.88 -7.99 -13.11
N VAL A 40 -4.58 -7.90 -12.87
CA VAL A 40 -3.57 -7.82 -13.93
C VAL A 40 -3.01 -9.20 -14.21
N HIS A 41 -3.56 -9.88 -15.22
CA HIS A 41 -3.08 -11.19 -15.67
C HIS A 41 -2.01 -11.03 -16.75
N ALA A 42 -0.76 -11.38 -16.44
CA ALA A 42 0.33 -11.38 -17.43
C ALA A 42 1.49 -12.33 -17.01
N PRO A 43 2.28 -12.85 -17.97
CA PRO A 43 3.45 -13.70 -17.69
C PRO A 43 4.46 -13.10 -16.70
N ARG A 44 5.36 -13.92 -16.14
CA ARG A 44 6.43 -13.41 -15.26
C ARG A 44 7.28 -12.39 -16.02
N GLN A 45 7.81 -11.40 -15.29
CA GLN A 45 8.74 -10.39 -15.83
C GLN A 45 8.19 -9.44 -16.93
N THR A 46 6.86 -9.35 -17.08
CA THR A 46 6.22 -8.41 -18.04
C THR A 46 6.02 -6.99 -17.51
N GLY A 47 6.56 -6.68 -16.32
CA GLY A 47 6.48 -5.35 -15.73
C GLY A 47 5.22 -5.05 -14.91
N LYS A 48 4.42 -6.06 -14.53
CA LYS A 48 3.22 -5.90 -13.67
C LYS A 48 3.49 -5.03 -12.43
N THR A 49 4.52 -5.37 -11.65
CA THR A 49 4.90 -4.61 -10.44
C THR A 49 5.24 -3.16 -10.76
N THR A 50 5.93 -2.93 -11.88
CA THR A 50 6.31 -1.57 -12.32
C THR A 50 5.06 -0.77 -12.74
N ALA A 51 4.13 -1.39 -13.45
CA ALA A 51 2.89 -0.74 -13.88
C ALA A 51 1.98 -0.39 -12.69
N LEU A 52 1.75 -1.32 -11.76
CA LEU A 52 0.97 -1.06 -10.55
C LEU A 52 1.60 0.03 -9.68
N ARG A 53 2.93 0.05 -9.56
CA ARG A 53 3.66 1.10 -8.84
C ARG A 53 3.45 2.47 -9.49
N ALA A 54 3.55 2.56 -10.81
CA ALA A 54 3.32 3.81 -11.53
C ALA A 54 1.87 4.32 -11.40
N VAL A 55 0.89 3.41 -11.44
CA VAL A 55 -0.52 3.76 -11.18
C VAL A 55 -0.69 4.29 -9.75
N ALA A 56 -0.15 3.61 -8.74
CA ALA A 56 -0.22 4.07 -7.35
C ALA A 56 0.45 5.43 -7.13
N GLU A 57 1.62 5.65 -7.72
CA GLU A 57 2.33 6.94 -7.69
C GLU A 57 1.51 8.05 -8.34
N ARG A 58 0.93 7.80 -9.53
CA ARG A 58 0.06 8.77 -10.22
C ARG A 58 -1.20 9.09 -9.41
N LEU A 59 -1.87 8.07 -8.87
CA LEU A 59 -3.05 8.24 -8.03
C LEU A 59 -2.73 9.09 -6.81
N THR A 60 -1.61 8.84 -6.14
CA THR A 60 -1.17 9.61 -4.98
C THR A 60 -0.78 11.04 -5.36
N ALA A 61 -0.05 11.22 -6.47
CA ALA A 61 0.33 12.52 -6.99
C ALA A 61 -0.86 13.39 -7.41
N SER A 62 -2.00 12.78 -7.77
CA SER A 62 -3.24 13.52 -8.07
C SER A 62 -3.83 14.25 -6.86
N GLY A 63 -3.43 13.89 -5.64
CA GLY A 63 -3.98 14.44 -4.38
C GLY A 63 -5.41 13.99 -4.05
N ARG A 64 -6.09 13.29 -4.97
CA ARG A 64 -7.45 12.76 -4.75
C ARG A 64 -7.44 11.41 -4.03
N HIS A 65 -6.39 10.62 -4.24
CA HIS A 65 -6.25 9.28 -3.71
C HIS A 65 -4.99 9.17 -2.87
N ALA A 66 -5.01 8.26 -1.91
CA ALA A 66 -3.85 7.80 -1.17
C ALA A 66 -3.68 6.31 -1.46
N ALA A 67 -2.67 5.93 -2.24
CA ALA A 67 -2.50 4.56 -2.70
C ALA A 67 -1.46 3.81 -1.85
N VAL A 68 -1.80 2.60 -1.38
CA VAL A 68 -0.83 1.65 -0.80
C VAL A 68 -0.59 0.53 -1.80
N LEU A 69 0.70 0.25 -2.05
CA LEU A 69 1.14 -0.96 -2.74
C LEU A 69 1.93 -1.82 -1.76
N PHE A 70 1.54 -3.09 -1.60
CA PHE A 70 2.27 -4.08 -0.81
C PHE A 70 2.36 -5.41 -1.55
N SER A 71 3.37 -6.20 -1.22
CA SER A 71 3.55 -7.54 -1.77
C SER A 71 2.82 -8.57 -0.90
N CYS A 72 2.12 -9.50 -1.56
CA CYS A 72 1.54 -10.68 -0.93
C CYS A 72 2.33 -11.97 -1.22
N GLU A 73 3.52 -11.87 -1.84
CA GLU A 73 4.28 -13.04 -2.31
C GLU A 73 4.59 -14.04 -1.18
N GLU A 74 4.88 -13.56 0.03
CA GLU A 74 5.11 -14.42 1.20
C GLU A 74 3.90 -15.29 1.57
N GLY A 75 2.69 -14.83 1.24
CA GLY A 75 1.46 -15.58 1.44
C GLY A 75 1.39 -16.85 0.59
N GLY A 76 2.15 -16.94 -0.51
CA GLY A 76 2.17 -18.12 -1.37
C GLY A 76 2.61 -19.40 -0.65
N ALA A 77 3.45 -19.29 0.38
CA ALA A 77 3.89 -20.43 1.19
C ALA A 77 2.74 -21.12 1.96
N ALA A 78 1.62 -20.43 2.16
CA ALA A 78 0.44 -20.96 2.84
C ALA A 78 -0.48 -21.78 1.92
N GLY A 79 -0.30 -21.71 0.60
CA GLY A 79 -1.17 -22.40 -0.36
C GLY A 79 -2.65 -22.05 -0.18
N GLY A 80 -3.50 -23.06 0.00
CA GLY A 80 -4.93 -22.90 0.26
C GLY A 80 -5.29 -22.60 1.73
N ASP A 81 -4.31 -22.64 2.65
CA ASP A 81 -4.54 -22.29 4.05
C ASP A 81 -4.45 -20.77 4.25
N TYR A 82 -5.52 -20.08 3.85
CA TYR A 82 -5.62 -18.63 4.00
C TYR A 82 -5.53 -18.16 5.46
N GLY A 83 -5.87 -19.01 6.43
CA GLY A 83 -5.71 -18.72 7.85
C GLY A 83 -4.24 -18.58 8.23
N SER A 84 -3.39 -19.50 7.77
CA SER A 84 -1.94 -19.42 7.97
C SER A 84 -1.27 -18.29 7.17
N ALA A 85 -1.88 -17.88 6.05
CA ALA A 85 -1.46 -16.70 5.28
C ALA A 85 -1.79 -15.39 6.00
N GLN A 86 -2.94 -15.35 6.69
CA GLN A 86 -3.43 -14.15 7.37
C GLN A 86 -2.67 -13.91 8.69
N ARG A 87 -1.54 -13.22 8.61
CA ARG A 87 -0.65 -12.98 9.75
C ARG A 87 -0.86 -11.64 10.45
N ARG A 88 -1.50 -10.68 9.78
CA ARG A 88 -1.65 -9.28 10.23
C ARG A 88 -2.92 -8.65 9.66
N ALA A 89 -3.47 -7.68 10.38
CA ALA A 89 -4.48 -6.76 9.86
C ALA A 89 -3.82 -5.42 9.48
N LEU A 90 -4.35 -4.77 8.46
CA LEU A 90 -4.02 -3.40 8.10
C LEU A 90 -5.25 -2.54 8.31
N GLU A 91 -5.07 -1.37 8.95
CA GLU A 91 -6.09 -0.34 9.06
C GLU A 91 -5.55 0.95 8.43
N LEU A 92 -6.39 1.68 7.69
CA LEU A 92 -5.96 2.84 6.89
C LEU A 92 -6.74 4.09 7.30
N LYS A 93 -6.01 5.18 7.56
CA LYS A 93 -6.56 6.50 7.87
C LYS A 93 -5.96 7.56 6.96
N VAL A 94 -6.77 8.55 6.61
CA VAL A 94 -6.31 9.75 5.91
C VAL A 94 -6.49 10.93 6.86
N TRP A 95 -5.39 11.60 7.20
CA TRP A 95 -5.37 12.78 8.06
C TRP A 95 -5.44 14.05 7.20
N ARG A 96 -6.61 14.69 7.14
CA ARG A 96 -6.82 15.91 6.34
C ARG A 96 -6.63 17.18 7.17
N LYS A 97 -6.37 18.30 6.49
CA LYS A 97 -6.26 19.62 7.13
C LYS A 97 -7.53 19.94 7.94
N GLY A 98 -7.36 20.38 9.18
CA GLY A 98 -8.45 20.69 10.10
C GLY A 98 -8.98 19.49 10.91
N GLN A 99 -8.54 18.27 10.62
CA GLN A 99 -8.88 17.08 11.41
C GLN A 99 -7.89 16.85 12.56
N LYS A 100 -8.37 16.25 13.64
CA LYS A 100 -7.52 15.71 14.71
C LYS A 100 -6.69 14.54 14.17
N ASP A 101 -5.52 14.29 14.76
CA ASP A 101 -4.70 13.13 14.42
C ASP A 101 -5.50 11.83 14.61
N PRO A 102 -5.71 11.01 13.55
CA PRO A 102 -6.55 9.83 13.62
C PRO A 102 -5.89 8.67 14.37
N LEU A 103 -4.68 8.84 14.95
CA LEU A 103 -3.94 7.78 15.64
C LEU A 103 -4.80 6.97 16.63
N ARG A 104 -5.50 7.65 17.56
CA ARG A 104 -6.30 6.96 18.59
C ARG A 104 -7.47 6.18 17.98
N GLU A 105 -8.19 6.81 17.05
CA GLU A 105 -9.32 6.19 16.35
C GLU A 105 -8.85 4.98 15.51
N GLY A 106 -7.76 5.14 14.77
CA GLY A 106 -7.16 4.07 13.96
C GLY A 106 -6.66 2.90 14.79
N LEU A 107 -6.04 3.15 15.95
CA LEU A 107 -5.62 2.09 16.87
C LEU A 107 -6.82 1.33 17.46
N ALA A 108 -7.93 2.02 17.74
CA ALA A 108 -9.16 1.37 18.21
C ALA A 108 -9.77 0.47 17.13
N GLN A 109 -9.90 0.96 15.90
CA GLN A 109 -10.45 0.18 14.78
C GLN A 109 -9.55 -1.01 14.41
N LEU A 110 -8.23 -0.79 14.38
CA LEU A 110 -7.27 -1.89 14.20
C LEU A 110 -7.46 -2.96 15.27
N ASP A 111 -7.66 -2.58 16.52
CA ASP A 111 -7.85 -3.52 17.62
C ASP A 111 -9.10 -4.38 17.47
N ASP A 112 -10.19 -3.81 16.95
CA ASP A 112 -11.41 -4.56 16.68
C ASP A 112 -11.21 -5.58 15.55
N TYR A 113 -10.45 -5.22 14.50
CA TYR A 113 -10.04 -6.20 13.48
C TYR A 113 -9.15 -7.29 14.06
N LEU A 114 -8.15 -6.95 14.87
CA LEU A 114 -7.29 -7.93 15.50
C LEU A 114 -8.07 -8.88 16.41
N ALA A 115 -9.09 -8.38 17.12
CA ALA A 115 -9.97 -9.22 17.94
C ALA A 115 -10.78 -10.19 17.07
N ARG A 116 -11.48 -9.67 16.06
CA ARG A 116 -12.36 -10.46 15.17
C ARG A 116 -11.58 -11.53 14.40
N LEU A 117 -10.38 -11.18 13.95
CA LEU A 117 -9.52 -12.06 13.16
C LEU A 117 -8.59 -12.92 14.04
N ARG A 118 -8.65 -12.78 15.37
CA ARG A 118 -7.78 -13.48 16.35
C ARG A 118 -6.28 -13.28 16.07
N LEU A 119 -5.92 -12.08 15.64
CA LEU A 119 -4.54 -11.72 15.29
C LEU A 119 -3.85 -11.02 16.47
N ARG A 120 -2.54 -11.27 16.62
CA ARG A 120 -1.74 -10.72 17.72
C ARG A 120 -1.09 -9.37 17.42
N ARG A 121 -1.04 -8.98 16.15
CA ARG A 121 -0.37 -7.76 15.68
C ARG A 121 -0.95 -7.25 14.37
N GLY A 122 -0.87 -5.94 14.17
CA GLY A 122 -1.33 -5.28 12.95
C GLY A 122 -0.53 -4.04 12.61
N THR A 123 -0.91 -3.38 11.52
CA THR A 123 -0.31 -2.13 11.05
C THR A 123 -1.41 -1.10 10.88
N LEU A 124 -1.26 0.07 11.49
CA LEU A 124 -2.07 1.25 11.21
C LEU A 124 -1.30 2.13 10.22
N VAL A 125 -1.88 2.40 9.05
CA VAL A 125 -1.33 3.29 8.05
C VAL A 125 -2.07 4.63 8.13
N ILE A 126 -1.35 5.72 8.36
CA ILE A 126 -1.90 7.08 8.38
C ILE A 126 -1.27 7.86 7.23
N PHE A 127 -2.09 8.24 6.25
CA PHE A 127 -1.72 9.15 5.20
C PHE A 127 -1.88 10.59 5.66
N ASP A 128 -0.80 11.34 5.77
CA ASP A 128 -0.79 12.75 6.11
C ASP A 128 -1.13 13.62 4.89
N ALA A 129 -2.43 13.76 4.65
CA ALA A 129 -2.99 14.59 3.58
C ALA A 129 -3.23 16.04 4.03
N ARG A 130 -2.56 16.52 5.09
CA ARG A 130 -2.63 17.93 5.51
C ARG A 130 -1.82 18.84 4.58
N GLY A 131 -0.84 18.27 3.88
CA GLY A 131 -0.04 18.90 2.83
C GLY A 131 -0.05 18.07 1.54
N GLN A 132 1.04 18.14 0.76
CA GLN A 132 1.22 17.27 -0.41
C GLN A 132 1.66 15.87 0.03
N LEU A 133 0.83 14.85 -0.21
CA LEU A 133 1.09 13.44 0.11
C LEU A 133 2.34 12.85 -0.57
N ALA A 134 2.87 13.47 -1.62
CA ALA A 134 3.82 12.82 -2.53
C ALA A 134 5.30 12.91 -2.11
N ARG A 135 5.67 13.37 -0.90
CA ARG A 135 7.08 13.72 -0.61
C ARG A 135 7.66 13.36 0.76
N THR A 136 6.87 12.81 1.69
CA THR A 136 7.39 12.48 3.01
C THR A 136 7.91 11.04 3.02
N PRO A 137 9.15 10.79 3.47
CA PRO A 137 9.63 9.43 3.70
C PRO A 137 8.72 8.71 4.70
N PRO A 138 8.41 7.42 4.48
CA PRO A 138 7.59 6.66 5.41
C PRO A 138 8.23 6.64 6.80
N ARG A 139 7.47 7.04 7.82
CA ARG A 139 7.88 6.94 9.23
C ARG A 139 7.21 5.73 9.87
N PHE A 140 8.00 4.95 10.61
CA PHE A 140 7.53 3.80 11.36
C PHE A 140 7.69 4.05 12.85
N ASP A 141 6.61 3.90 13.61
CA ASP A 141 6.62 3.95 15.07
C ASP A 141 5.97 2.68 15.63
N GLU A 142 6.44 2.21 16.78
CA GLU A 142 5.76 1.16 17.53
C GLU A 142 4.64 1.75 18.40
N ALA A 143 3.52 1.04 18.49
CA ALA A 143 2.39 1.43 19.32
C ALA A 143 1.68 0.22 19.91
N THR A 144 0.78 0.49 20.86
CA THR A 144 -0.06 -0.50 21.51
C THR A 144 -1.52 -0.16 21.28
N THR A 145 -2.33 -1.15 20.91
CA THR A 145 -3.78 -0.97 20.79
C THR A 145 -4.46 -0.86 22.16
N PRO A 146 -5.73 -0.42 22.25
CA PRO A 146 -6.44 -0.31 23.53
C PRO A 146 -6.48 -1.61 24.36
N ARG A 147 -6.56 -2.79 23.72
CA ARG A 147 -6.50 -4.10 24.39
C ARG A 147 -5.07 -4.66 24.53
N GLY A 148 -4.03 -3.84 24.40
CA GLY A 148 -2.65 -4.24 24.67
C GLY A 148 -1.94 -4.99 23.53
N ARG A 149 -2.50 -5.02 22.30
CA ARG A 149 -1.86 -5.73 21.17
C ARG A 149 -0.82 -4.85 20.50
N ARG A 150 0.21 -5.48 19.91
CA ARG A 150 1.28 -4.77 19.21
C ARG A 150 0.79 -4.20 17.88
N ALA A 151 1.06 -2.94 17.64
CA ALA A 151 0.79 -2.27 16.38
C ALA A 151 2.06 -1.58 15.85
N THR A 152 2.24 -1.61 14.54
CA THR A 152 3.17 -0.72 13.85
C THR A 152 2.36 0.43 13.26
N VAL A 153 2.76 1.67 13.51
CA VAL A 153 2.17 2.86 12.89
C VAL A 153 3.07 3.28 11.74
N LEU A 154 2.53 3.28 10.53
CA LEU A 154 3.17 3.79 9.33
C LEU A 154 2.55 5.14 8.99
N ARG A 155 3.34 6.21 8.98
CA ARG A 155 2.91 7.52 8.49
C ARG A 155 3.52 7.79 7.11
N LEU A 156 2.66 8.13 6.15
CA LEU A 156 2.98 8.43 4.75
C LEU A 156 2.64 9.87 4.43
#